data_AF-A0AAV0XBS8-F1
#
_entry.id   AF-A0AAV0XBS8-F1
#
_cell.length_a   1.000
_cell.length_b   1.000
_cell.length_c   1.000
_cell.angle_alpha   90.00
_cell.angle_beta   90.00
_cell.angle_gamma   90.00
#
_symmetry.space_group_name_H-M   'P 1'
#
loop_
_entity.id
_entity.type
_entity.pdbx_description
1 polymer ?
#
loop_
_entity_poly.entity_id
_entity_poly.type
_entity_poly.pdbx_seq_one_letter_code
_entity_poly.pdbx_strand_id
1 'polypeptide(L)'
;MASCVLHNFLRTKSSTFYTSANHIDSEDTESGNIIQGQWRQIGEMVPLQQSSSYTPQNAKLVRDKYKEYFNNEGKVSFQEKMIHHR
;
A
#
# COMPACT_ATOMS: atom_id res chain seq x y z
N MET A 1 13.24 6.46 -9.02
CA MET A 1 14.33 6.23 -8.03
C MET A 1 14.54 7.44 -7.15
N ALA A 2 14.79 8.65 -7.69
CA ALA A 2 14.96 9.88 -6.88
C ALA A 2 13.77 10.17 -5.95
N SER A 3 12.53 10.04 -6.44
CA SER A 3 11.32 10.24 -5.63
C SER A 3 11.22 9.24 -4.48
N CYS A 4 11.61 7.98 -4.69
CA CYS A 4 11.60 6.95 -3.63
C CYS A 4 12.64 7.26 -2.56
N VAL A 5 13.85 7.68 -2.97
CA VAL A 5 14.91 8.06 -2.04
C VAL A 5 14.49 9.28 -1.21
N LEU A 6 13.92 10.30 -1.87
CA LEU A 6 13.40 11.48 -1.18
C LEU A 6 12.27 11.12 -0.21
N HIS A 7 11.32 10.28 -0.63
CA HIS A 7 10.24 9.80 0.23
C HIS A 7 10.78 9.11 1.48
N ASN A 8 11.75 8.19 1.32
CA ASN A 8 12.37 7.50 2.44
C ASN A 8 13.14 8.46 3.37
N PHE A 9 13.87 9.41 2.80
CA PHE A 9 14.57 10.45 3.55
C PHE A 9 13.59 11.30 4.37
N LEU A 10 12.51 11.81 3.76
CA LEU A 10 11.52 12.64 4.44
C LEU A 10 10.75 11.86 5.51
N ARG A 11 10.41 10.59 5.26
CA ARG A 11 9.83 9.71 6.29
C ARG A 11 10.75 9.51 7.48
N THR A 12 12.06 9.53 7.27
CA THR A 12 13.06 9.31 8.32
C THR A 12 13.37 10.59 9.09
N LYS A 13 13.52 11.72 8.38
CA LYS A 13 13.99 12.98 8.95
C LYS A 13 12.89 13.94 9.37
N SER A 14 11.70 13.81 8.79
CA SER A 14 10.58 14.72 8.98
C SER A 14 9.25 13.97 9.10
N SER A 15 9.27 12.78 9.71
CA SER A 15 8.11 11.86 9.78
C SER A 15 6.83 12.55 10.27
N THR A 16 6.93 13.34 11.34
CA THR A 16 5.79 14.05 11.96
C THR A 16 5.07 14.99 10.98
N PHE A 17 5.80 15.63 10.06
CA PHE A 17 5.23 16.56 9.09
C PHE A 17 4.89 15.89 7.77
N TYR A 18 5.79 15.03 7.27
CA TYR A 18 5.67 14.40 5.95
C TYR A 18 4.65 13.25 5.92
N THR A 19 4.60 12.45 6.99
CA THR A 19 3.69 11.30 7.17
C THR A 19 2.99 11.37 8.52
N SER A 20 2.36 12.51 8.82
CA SER A 20 1.49 12.64 9.99
C SER A 20 0.43 11.53 9.98
N ALA A 21 0.07 11.02 11.17
CA ALA A 21 -0.82 9.86 11.35
C ALA A 21 -2.18 9.99 10.65
N ASN A 22 -2.63 11.24 10.43
CA ASN A 22 -3.93 11.50 9.81
C ASN A 22 -3.83 11.70 8.30
N HIS A 23 -2.65 11.84 7.70
CA HIS A 23 -2.53 12.12 6.26
C HIS A 23 -2.70 10.88 5.38
N ILE A 24 -2.38 9.70 5.91
CA ILE A 24 -2.40 8.43 5.19
C ILE A 24 -3.33 7.45 5.91
N ASP A 25 -3.78 6.43 5.19
CA ASP A 25 -4.51 5.34 5.83
C ASP A 25 -3.60 4.61 6.81
N SER A 26 -4.13 4.25 7.97
CA SER A 26 -3.45 3.40 8.96
C SER A 26 -4.35 2.24 9.37
N GLU A 27 -3.74 1.17 9.86
CA GLU A 27 -4.47 -0.01 10.34
C GLU A 27 -4.37 -0.05 11.86
N ASP A 28 -5.52 -0.19 12.52
CA ASP A 28 -5.56 -0.63 13.90
C ASP A 28 -5.33 -2.15 13.92
N THR A 29 -4.14 -2.55 14.33
CA THR A 29 -3.72 -3.96 14.31
C THR A 29 -4.46 -4.83 15.32
N GLU A 30 -5.13 -4.25 16.32
CA GLU A 30 -5.93 -4.99 17.28
C GLU A 30 -7.31 -5.32 16.71
N SER A 31 -7.99 -4.31 16.13
CA SER A 31 -9.33 -4.49 15.57
C SER A 31 -9.37 -4.90 14.10
N GLY A 32 -8.24 -4.78 13.38
CA GLY A 32 -8.15 -5.00 11.94
C GLY A 32 -8.82 -3.91 11.10
N ASN A 33 -9.24 -2.80 11.73
CA ASN A 33 -9.95 -1.72 11.05
C ASN A 33 -8.99 -0.75 10.36
N ILE A 34 -9.38 -0.29 9.17
CA ILE A 34 -8.65 0.76 8.45
C ILE A 34 -9.13 2.14 8.93
N ILE A 35 -8.23 2.89 9.55
CA ILE A 35 -8.38 4.30 9.89
C ILE A 35 -8.08 5.11 8.63
N GLN A 36 -9.10 5.77 8.10
CA GLN A 36 -9.02 6.53 6.86
C GLN A 36 -8.20 7.81 7.04
N GLY A 37 -7.24 8.03 6.14
CA GLY A 37 -6.50 9.28 6.07
C GLY A 37 -7.35 10.43 5.51
N GLN A 38 -7.02 11.66 5.92
CA GLN A 38 -7.66 12.92 5.51
C GLN A 38 -7.64 13.12 4.00
N TRP A 39 -6.70 12.50 3.28
CA TRP A 39 -6.63 12.57 1.81
C TRP A 39 -7.91 12.07 1.12
N ARG A 40 -8.69 11.20 1.78
CA ARG A 40 -9.98 10.70 1.27
C ARG A 40 -11.14 11.70 1.41
N GLN A 41 -10.97 12.72 2.24
CA GLN A 41 -11.96 13.79 2.42
C GLN A 41 -11.78 14.91 1.38
N ILE A 42 -10.60 14.98 0.78
CA ILE A 42 -10.35 15.81 -0.39
C ILE A 42 -11.11 15.13 -1.55
N GLY A 43 -11.83 15.93 -2.35
CA GLY A 43 -12.74 15.43 -3.39
C GLY A 43 -12.09 14.50 -4.42
N GLU A 44 -12.86 14.11 -5.43
CA GLU A 44 -12.44 13.10 -6.41
C GLU A 44 -11.03 13.37 -6.98
N MET A 45 -10.16 12.35 -6.89
CA MET A 45 -8.85 12.40 -7.50
C MET A 45 -8.98 12.43 -9.02
N VAL A 46 -8.14 13.22 -9.67
CA VAL A 46 -8.08 13.25 -11.14
C VAL A 46 -7.64 11.86 -11.64
N PRO A 47 -8.39 11.23 -12.55
CA PRO A 47 -8.03 9.93 -13.08
C PRO A 47 -6.68 10.01 -13.80
N LEU A 48 -5.83 9.01 -13.57
CA LEU A 48 -4.56 8.89 -14.29
C LEU A 48 -4.83 8.59 -15.76
N GLN A 49 -4.12 9.28 -16.65
CA GLN A 49 -4.15 8.94 -18.07
C GLN A 49 -3.51 7.57 -18.27
N GLN A 50 -4.19 6.71 -19.02
CA GLN A 50 -3.67 5.40 -19.36
C GLN A 50 -2.41 5.55 -20.21
N SER A 51 -1.29 5.05 -19.70
CA SER A 51 -0.05 4.92 -20.47
C SER A 51 -0.16 3.73 -21.40
N SER A 52 0.30 3.88 -22.66
CA SER A 52 0.45 2.78 -23.62
C SER A 52 1.61 1.84 -23.31
N SER A 53 2.31 2.06 -22.19
CA SER A 53 3.43 1.21 -21.76
C SER A 53 2.93 -0.15 -21.27
N TYR A 54 3.36 -1.21 -21.94
CA TYR A 54 3.09 -2.57 -21.51
C TYR A 54 3.95 -2.93 -20.30
N THR A 55 3.32 -3.51 -19.27
CA THR A 55 4.06 -4.14 -18.18
C THR A 55 4.89 -5.30 -18.73
N PRO A 56 6.22 -5.36 -18.49
CA PRO A 56 7.05 -6.44 -18.96
C PRO A 56 6.51 -7.80 -18.50
N GLN A 57 6.50 -8.80 -19.38
CA GLN A 57 5.98 -10.14 -19.07
C GLN A 57 6.70 -10.75 -17.85
N ASN A 58 8.01 -10.51 -17.71
CA ASN A 58 8.78 -10.96 -16.54
C ASN A 58 8.26 -10.39 -15.23
N ALA A 59 7.84 -9.11 -15.20
CA ALA A 59 7.29 -8.51 -14.00
C ALA A 59 5.96 -9.17 -13.59
N LYS A 60 5.14 -9.57 -14.58
CA LYS A 60 3.90 -10.32 -14.32
C LYS A 60 4.20 -11.69 -13.73
N LEU A 61 5.15 -12.43 -14.31
CA LEU A 61 5.55 -13.74 -13.81
C LEU A 61 6.10 -13.67 -12.38
N VAL A 62 6.93 -12.68 -12.07
CA VAL A 62 7.47 -12.47 -10.73
C VAL A 62 6.34 -12.16 -9.74
N ARG A 63 5.42 -11.25 -10.09
CA ARG A 63 4.25 -10.95 -9.27
C ARG A 63 3.41 -12.19 -9.00
N ASP A 64 3.11 -12.97 -10.05
CA ASP A 64 2.24 -14.14 -9.94
C ASP A 64 2.89 -15.25 -9.10
N LYS A 65 4.21 -15.43 -9.22
CA LYS A 65 4.98 -16.35 -8.37
C LYS A 65 4.88 -16.00 -6.89
N TYR A 66 5.11 -14.74 -6.52
CA TYR A 66 5.03 -14.34 -5.11
C TYR A 66 3.61 -14.37 -4.57
N LYS A 67 2.63 -13.96 -5.38
CA LYS A 67 1.21 -14.07 -5.04
C LYS A 67 0.85 -15.53 -4.68
N GLU A 68 1.28 -16.49 -5.49
CA GLU A 68 1.01 -17.90 -5.24
C GLU A 68 1.63 -18.37 -3.92
N TYR A 69 2.90 -18.01 -3.66
CA TYR A 69 3.58 -18.41 -2.44
C TYR A 69 2.91 -17.82 -1.18
N PHE A 70 2.69 -16.50 -1.14
CA PHE A 70 2.18 -15.82 0.05
C PHE A 70 0.70 -16.08 0.35
N ASN A 71 -0.06 -16.61 -0.61
CA ASN A 71 -1.44 -17.05 -0.40
C ASN A 71 -1.57 -18.54 -0.06
N ASN A 72 -0.49 -19.32 -0.20
CA ASN A 72 -0.47 -20.77 0.08
C ASN A 72 0.62 -21.11 1.11
N GLU A 73 1.78 -21.59 0.66
CA GLU A 73 2.87 -22.09 1.53
C GLU A 73 3.37 -21.04 2.54
N GLY A 74 3.45 -19.79 2.12
CA GLY A 74 3.91 -18.65 2.92
C GLY A 74 2.79 -17.95 3.69
N LYS A 75 1.59 -18.54 3.77
CA LYS A 75 0.43 -17.95 4.42
C LYS A 75 0.62 -17.88 5.93
N VAL A 76 0.16 -16.79 6.54
CA VAL A 76 0.24 -16.53 7.98
C VAL A 76 -1.14 -16.31 8.58
N SER A 77 -1.30 -16.70 9.85
CA SER A 77 -2.63 -16.78 10.50
C SER A 77 -3.38 -15.46 10.57
N PHE A 78 -2.68 -14.32 10.61
CA PHE A 78 -3.35 -13.01 10.64
C PHE A 78 -3.98 -12.62 9.29
N GLN A 79 -3.54 -13.19 8.16
CA GLN A 79 -4.15 -12.91 6.86
C GLN A 79 -5.61 -13.35 6.81
N GLU A 80 -5.97 -14.46 7.47
CA GLU A 80 -7.36 -14.93 7.55
C GLU A 80 -8.25 -13.98 8.33
N LYS A 81 -7.70 -13.35 9.38
CA LYS A 81 -8.43 -12.36 10.17
C LYS A 81 -8.87 -11.21 9.26
N MET A 82 -8.01 -10.73 8.38
CA MET A 82 -8.36 -9.64 7.45
C MET A 82 -9.49 -9.98 6.47
N ILE A 83 -9.71 -11.26 6.14
CA ILE A 83 -10.77 -11.69 5.21
C ILE A 83 -12.14 -11.69 5.89
N HIS A 84 -12.20 -12.05 7.17
CA HIS A 84 -13.45 -12.24 7.91
C HIS A 84 -13.96 -10.99 8.64
N HIS A 85 -13.22 -9.88 8.60
CA HIS A 85 -13.57 -8.61 9.24
C HIS A 85 -14.17 -7.56 8.28
N ARG A 86 -14.72 -7.97 7.14
CA ARG A 86 -15.25 -7.07 6.10
C ARG A 86 -16.76 -6.95 6.10
#